data_AF-A0A8B9JKC8-F1
#
_entry.id   AF-A0A8B9JKC8-F1
#
_cell.length_a   1.000
_cell.length_b   1.000
_cell.length_c   1.000
_cell.angle_alpha   90.00
_cell.angle_beta   90.00
_cell.angle_gamma   90.00
#
_symmetry.space_group_name_H-M   'P 1'
#
loop_
_entity.id
_entity.type
_entity.pdbx_description
1 polymer ?
#
loop_
_entity_poly.entity_id
_entity_poly.type
_entity_poly.pdbx_seq_one_letter_code
_entity_poly.pdbx_strand_id
1 'polypeptide(L)'
;MSLRTLPLLVLNMGGEMLYILDQRLRAQHETDDKTQRVLNDIVRSMFSKAFMEELMKPQDLYSQRALRCVLTRLAHTSIMRLNPASMDRVRNLHQTVTRQAEITSTLTTGDPKHTYSIG
;
A
#
# COMPACT_ATOMS: atom_id res chain seq x y z
N MET A 1 2.58 -10.07 18.46
CA MET A 1 2.08 -9.82 17.08
C MET A 1 2.83 -10.75 16.13
N SER A 2 2.18 -11.29 15.10
CA SER A 2 2.83 -12.25 14.18
C SER A 2 3.93 -11.56 13.35
N LEU A 3 5.17 -12.04 13.46
CA LEU A 3 6.37 -11.49 12.78
C LEU A 3 6.41 -11.76 11.27
N ARG A 4 5.35 -12.35 10.69
CA ARG A 4 5.27 -12.77 9.28
C ARG A 4 4.10 -12.14 8.51
N THR A 5 3.42 -11.16 9.11
CA THR A 5 2.23 -10.54 8.51
C THR A 5 2.58 -9.43 7.52
N LEU A 6 3.80 -8.88 7.58
CA LEU A 6 4.23 -7.77 6.75
C LEU A 6 4.28 -8.08 5.23
N PRO A 7 4.81 -9.25 4.78
CA PRO A 7 4.77 -9.60 3.35
C PRO A 7 3.35 -9.64 2.79
N LEU A 8 2.41 -10.23 3.54
CA LEU A 8 1.00 -10.30 3.14
C LEU A 8 0.40 -8.90 2.98
N LEU A 9 0.68 -8.02 3.94
CA LEU A 9 0.20 -6.64 3.93
C LEU A 9 0.72 -5.85 2.73
N VAL A 10 2.03 -5.94 2.47
CA VAL A 10 2.68 -5.24 1.34
C VAL A 10 2.18 -5.77 0.00
N LEU A 11 1.99 -7.09 -0.14
CA LEU A 11 1.44 -7.69 -1.35
C LEU A 11 -0.01 -7.26 -1.59
N ASN A 12 -0.85 -7.24 -0.55
CA ASN A 12 -2.24 -6.80 -0.67
C ASN A 12 -2.31 -5.33 -1.12
N MET A 13 -1.58 -4.44 -0.45
CA MET A 13 -1.58 -3.02 -0.81
C MET A 13 -0.94 -2.75 -2.17
N GLY A 14 0.11 -3.47 -2.52
CA GLY A 14 0.73 -3.35 -3.83
C GLY A 14 -0.18 -3.85 -4.95
N GLY A 15 -0.98 -4.89 -4.71
CA GLY A 15 -2.01 -5.35 -5.63
C GLY A 15 -3.11 -4.31 -5.85
N GLU A 16 -3.61 -3.70 -4.78
CA GLU A 16 -4.59 -2.61 -4.87
C GLU A 16 -4.02 -1.40 -5.64
N MET A 17 -2.76 -1.06 -5.38
CA MET A 17 -2.06 -0.01 -6.13
C MET A 17 -1.96 -0.32 -7.62
N LEU A 18 -1.60 -1.55 -8.00
CA LEU A 18 -1.54 -1.98 -9.42
C LEU A 18 -2.92 -1.90 -10.09
N TYR A 19 -3.97 -2.35 -9.41
CA TYR A 19 -5.34 -2.28 -9.92
C TYR A 19 -5.78 -0.82 -10.18
N ILE A 20 -5.55 0.07 -9.22
CA ILE A 20 -5.89 1.50 -9.35
C ILE A 20 -5.09 2.17 -10.46
N LEU A 21 -3.82 1.81 -10.63
CA LEU A 21 -2.98 2.35 -11.69
C LEU A 21 -3.43 1.88 -13.08
N ASP A 22 -3.74 0.60 -13.25
CA ASP A 22 -4.26 0.06 -14.52
C ASP A 22 -5.57 0.75 -14.92
N GLN A 23 -6.53 0.88 -13.99
CA GLN A 23 -7.77 1.60 -14.25
C GLN A 23 -7.56 3.05 -14.68
N ARG A 24 -6.60 3.76 -14.08
CA ARG A 24 -6.30 5.14 -14.42
C ARG A 24 -5.65 5.29 -15.78
N LEU A 25 -4.69 4.44 -16.11
CA LEU A 25 -4.00 4.47 -17.39
C LEU A 25 -4.99 4.21 -18.54
N ARG A 26 -5.90 3.24 -18.35
CA ARG A 26 -7.02 3.00 -19.27
C ARG A 26 -7.94 4.21 -19.42
N ALA A 27 -8.31 4.87 -18.31
CA ALA A 27 -9.16 6.06 -18.33
C ALA A 27 -8.50 7.29 -18.99
N GLN A 28 -7.17 7.32 -19.06
CA GLN A 28 -6.40 8.35 -19.75
C GLN A 28 -6.18 8.03 -21.25
N HIS A 29 -6.77 6.94 -21.76
CA HIS A 29 -6.55 6.45 -23.12
C HIS A 29 -5.06 6.22 -23.44
N GLU A 30 -4.26 5.83 -22.44
CA GLU A 30 -2.87 5.43 -22.69
C GLU A 30 -2.84 4.14 -23.53
N THR A 31 -1.86 4.04 -24.41
CA THR A 31 -1.65 2.84 -25.24
C THR A 31 -1.37 1.63 -24.35
N ASP A 32 -1.96 0.47 -24.69
CA ASP A 32 -1.80 -0.77 -23.93
C ASP A 32 -0.32 -1.12 -23.67
N ASP A 33 0.57 -0.90 -24.64
CA ASP A 33 2.02 -1.13 -24.48
C ASP A 33 2.65 -0.30 -23.35
N LYS A 34 2.23 0.96 -23.20
CA LYS A 34 2.71 1.83 -22.13
C LYS A 34 2.16 1.38 -20.78
N THR A 35 0.87 1.05 -20.74
CA THR A 35 0.21 0.53 -19.53
C THR A 35 0.90 -0.74 -19.05
N GLN A 36 1.14 -1.69 -19.95
CA GLN A 36 1.87 -2.92 -19.65
C GLN A 36 3.28 -2.64 -19.15
N ARG A 37 4.01 -1.70 -19.75
CA ARG A 37 5.36 -1.34 -19.29
C ARG A 37 5.37 -0.77 -17.88
N VAL A 38 4.49 0.18 -17.58
CA VAL A 38 4.36 0.79 -16.25
C VAL A 38 4.04 -0.25 -15.18
N LEU A 39 3.05 -1.12 -15.43
CA LEU A 39 2.68 -2.17 -14.48
C LEU A 39 3.82 -3.18 -14.30
N ASN A 40 4.50 -3.57 -15.38
CA ASN A 40 5.64 -4.47 -15.30
C ASN A 40 6.81 -3.90 -14.49
N ASP A 41 7.11 -2.61 -14.61
CA ASP A 41 8.18 -1.96 -13.84
C ASP A 41 7.88 -1.97 -12.32
N ILE A 42 6.61 -1.78 -11.94
CA ILE A 42 6.16 -1.85 -10.55
C ILE A 42 6.23 -3.28 -10.03
N VAL A 43 5.68 -4.25 -10.77
CA VAL A 43 5.73 -5.67 -10.42
C VAL A 43 7.18 -6.13 -10.27
N ARG A 44 8.06 -5.77 -11.21
CA ARG A 44 9.49 -6.11 -11.16
C ARG A 44 10.18 -5.52 -9.93
N SER A 45 9.78 -4.32 -9.49
CA SER A 45 10.31 -3.72 -8.26
C SER A 45 9.77 -4.43 -7.01
N MET A 46 8.46 -4.69 -6.96
CA MET A 46 7.79 -5.40 -5.85
C MET A 46 8.30 -6.81 -5.63
N PHE A 47 8.70 -7.51 -6.70
CA PHE A 47 9.23 -8.86 -6.63
C PHE A 47 10.75 -8.92 -6.88
N SER A 48 11.45 -7.79 -6.74
CA SER A 48 12.90 -7.79 -6.81
C SER A 48 13.49 -8.61 -5.65
N LYS A 49 14.54 -9.37 -5.94
CA LYS A 49 15.20 -10.24 -4.96
C LYS A 49 15.56 -9.48 -3.68
N ALA A 50 16.20 -8.32 -3.82
CA ALA A 50 16.61 -7.49 -2.68
C ALA A 50 15.42 -7.02 -1.82
N PHE A 51 14.32 -6.61 -2.45
CA PHE A 51 13.13 -6.19 -1.71
C PHE A 51 12.46 -7.35 -0.98
N MET A 52 12.31 -8.49 -1.66
CA MET A 52 11.70 -9.68 -1.07
C MET A 52 12.54 -10.26 0.08
N GLU A 53 13.87 -10.25 -0.05
CA GLU A 53 14.78 -10.66 1.02
C GLU A 53 14.64 -9.78 2.26
N GLU A 54 14.53 -8.45 2.11
CA GLU A 54 14.26 -7.54 3.23
C GLU A 54 12.85 -7.71 3.82
N LEU A 55 11.85 -7.86 2.94
CA LEU A 55 10.45 -7.97 3.34
C LEU A 55 10.17 -9.26 4.13
N MET A 56 10.82 -10.37 3.77
CA MET A 56 10.63 -11.68 4.38
C MET A 56 11.40 -11.89 5.68
N LYS A 57 12.25 -10.95 6.10
CA LYS A 57 12.85 -10.98 7.43
C LYS A 57 11.75 -10.95 8.50
N PRO A 58 11.85 -11.76 9.56
CA PRO A 58 10.96 -11.62 10.71
C PRO A 58 11.08 -10.21 11.28
N GLN A 59 10.01 -9.44 11.18
CA GLN A 59 10.00 -8.04 11.61
C GLN A 59 8.58 -7.62 11.99
N ASP A 60 8.50 -6.60 12.83
CA ASP A 60 7.22 -5.97 13.15
C ASP A 60 6.62 -5.31 11.90
N LEU A 61 5.32 -5.05 11.99
CA LEU A 61 4.64 -4.30 10.94
C LEU A 61 5.26 -2.92 10.77
N TYR A 62 5.36 -2.48 9.52
CA TYR A 62 5.73 -1.11 9.22
C TYR A 62 4.71 -0.15 9.84
N SER A 63 5.23 0.94 10.41
CA SER A 63 4.39 2.08 10.72
C SER A 63 3.72 2.57 9.44
N GLN A 64 2.56 3.19 9.59
CA GLN A 64 1.80 3.70 8.45
C GLN A 64 2.63 4.64 7.56
N ARG A 65 3.51 5.44 8.18
CA ARG A 65 4.45 6.33 7.47
C ARG A 65 5.47 5.54 6.65
N ALA A 66 6.05 4.48 7.22
CA ALA A 66 7.03 3.64 6.54
C ALA A 66 6.39 2.90 5.37
N LEU A 67 5.20 2.32 5.58
CA LEU A 67 4.45 1.61 4.54
C LEU A 67 4.09 2.53 3.38
N ARG A 68 3.61 3.74 3.68
CA ARG A 68 3.35 4.78 2.67
C ARG A 68 4.60 5.16 1.88
N CYS A 69 5.75 5.29 2.57
CA CYS A 69 7.01 5.60 1.92
C CYS A 69 7.41 4.50 0.92
N VAL A 70 7.30 3.22 1.33
CA VAL A 70 7.61 2.06 0.48
C VAL A 70 6.68 2.03 -0.75
N LEU A 71 5.36 2.12 -0.56
CA LEU A 71 4.39 2.10 -1.66
C LEU A 71 4.58 3.30 -2.61
N THR A 72 4.86 4.49 -2.08
CA THR A 72 5.14 5.67 -2.92
C THR A 72 6.40 5.46 -3.75
N ARG A 73 7.45 4.87 -3.17
CA ARG A 73 8.68 4.54 -3.91
C ARG A 73 8.42 3.49 -4.99
N LEU A 74 7.61 2.47 -4.70
CA LEU A 74 7.20 1.45 -5.67
C LEU A 74 6.38 2.03 -6.82
N ALA A 75 5.45 2.95 -6.55
CA ALA A 75 4.72 3.65 -7.61
C ALA A 75 5.66 4.51 -8.47
N HIS A 76 6.64 5.16 -7.83
CA HIS A 76 7.59 6.05 -8.49
C HIS A 76 8.67 5.32 -9.30
N THR A 77 8.90 4.01 -9.12
CA THR A 77 9.88 3.27 -9.94
C THR A 77 9.49 3.23 -11.41
N SER A 78 8.20 3.34 -11.70
CA SER A 78 7.69 3.26 -13.06
C SER A 78 7.90 4.52 -13.91
N ILE A 79 8.40 5.64 -13.34
CA ILE A 79 8.71 6.94 -14.00
C ILE A 79 8.07 7.10 -15.39
N MET A 80 6.76 6.94 -15.49
CA MET A 80 5.99 7.70 -16.47
C MET A 80 5.63 8.97 -15.74
N ARG A 81 5.83 10.11 -16.41
CA ARG A 81 5.38 11.42 -15.95
C ARG A 81 3.87 11.39 -15.76
N LEU A 82 3.41 10.87 -14.63
CA LEU A 82 2.07 11.07 -14.12
C LEU A 82 1.94 12.59 -13.98
N ASN A 83 1.13 13.19 -14.85
CA ASN A 83 0.71 14.59 -14.75
C ASN A 83 0.39 14.90 -13.28
N PRO A 84 0.79 16.07 -12.72
CA PRO A 84 0.49 16.49 -11.35
C PRO A 84 -0.93 16.17 -10.83
N ALA A 85 -1.94 16.18 -11.72
CA ALA A 85 -3.32 15.79 -11.42
C ALA A 85 -3.48 14.32 -10.92
N SER A 86 -2.61 13.41 -11.33
CA SER A 86 -2.61 12.01 -10.90
C SER A 86 -1.90 11.82 -9.55
N MET A 87 -0.85 12.61 -9.29
CA MET A 87 -0.11 12.64 -8.01
C MET A 87 -0.97 13.14 -6.86
N ASP A 88 -1.84 14.13 -7.10
CA ASP A 88 -2.79 14.63 -6.09
C ASP A 88 -3.76 13.54 -5.63
N ARG A 89 -4.18 12.64 -6.52
CA ARG A 89 -5.12 11.57 -6.15
C ARG A 89 -4.46 10.31 -5.61
N VAL A 90 -3.18 10.05 -5.88
CA VAL A 90 -2.40 9.05 -5.10
C VAL A 90 -2.23 9.56 -3.66
N ARG A 91 -1.99 10.87 -3.48
CA ARG A 91 -2.07 11.51 -2.15
C ARG A 91 -3.45 11.35 -1.49
N ASN A 92 -4.55 11.40 -2.25
CA ASN A 92 -5.90 11.17 -1.71
C ASN A 92 -6.18 9.71 -1.33
N LEU A 93 -5.72 8.71 -2.12
CA LEU A 93 -5.82 7.30 -1.75
C LEU A 93 -5.13 7.03 -0.39
N HIS A 94 -3.98 7.66 -0.16
CA HIS A 94 -3.30 7.57 1.14
C HIS A 94 -4.12 8.15 2.30
N GLN A 95 -5.01 9.14 2.08
CA GLN A 95 -5.91 9.64 3.12
C GLN A 95 -7.00 8.60 3.46
N THR A 96 -7.50 7.87 2.48
CA THR A 96 -8.49 6.80 2.68
C THR A 96 -7.89 5.62 3.44
N VAL A 97 -6.66 5.23 3.12
CA VAL A 97 -5.91 4.18 3.84
C VAL A 97 -5.58 4.59 5.28
N THR A 98 -5.31 5.88 5.53
CA THR A 98 -5.14 6.40 6.91
C THR A 98 -6.39 6.21 7.75
N ARG A 99 -7.58 6.48 7.20
CA ARG A 99 -8.85 6.23 7.89
C ARG A 99 -9.09 4.75 8.18
N GLN A 100 -8.75 3.86 7.25
CA GLN A 100 -8.93 2.43 7.46
C GLN A 100 -7.98 1.88 8.55
N ALA A 101 -6.75 2.41 8.64
CA ALA A 101 -5.81 2.08 9.70
C ALA A 101 -6.25 2.60 11.08
N GLU A 102 -6.83 3.80 11.17
CA GLU A 102 -7.44 4.34 12.38
C GLU A 102 -8.62 3.49 12.85
N ILE A 103 -9.53 3.11 11.95
CA ILE A 103 -10.68 2.22 12.25
C ILE A 103 -10.22 0.83 12.70
N THR A 104 -9.11 0.33 12.15
CA THR A 104 -8.55 -0.96 12.58
C THR A 104 -7.90 -0.85 13.96
N SER A 105 -7.29 0.29 14.29
CA SER A 105 -6.67 0.54 15.62
C SER A 105 -7.70 0.73 16.75
N THR A 106 -8.88 1.28 16.45
CA THR A 106 -10.00 1.38 17.41
C THR A 106 -10.70 0.04 17.64
N LEU A 107 -10.68 -0.87 16.67
CA LEU A 107 -11.22 -2.23 16.82
C LEU A 107 -10.28 -3.19 17.58
N THR A 108 -8.97 -2.89 17.65
CA THR A 108 -7.99 -3.69 18.41
C THR A 108 -7.67 -3.16 19.81
N THR A 109 -8.14 -1.95 20.16
CA THR A 109 -8.09 -1.46 21.54
C THR A 109 -9.42 -1.82 22.21
N GLY A 110 -9.54 -3.09 22.61
CA GLY A 110 -10.54 -3.46 23.60
C GLY A 110 -10.22 -2.70 24.88
N ASP A 111 -11.02 -1.67 25.19
CA ASP A 111 -11.02 -0.98 26.46
C ASP A 111 -11.43 -1.96 27.58
N PRO A 112 -10.55 -2.31 28.54
CA PRO A 112 -10.95 -3.09 29.71
C PRO A 112 -11.42 -2.14 30.83
N LYS A 113 -12.37 -1.24 30.53
CA LYS A 113 -12.82 -0.22 31.49
C LYS A 113 -14.31 -0.13 31.76
N HIS A 114 -15.07 -1.20 31.53
CA HIS A 114 -16.41 -1.33 32.12
C HIS A 114 -16.50 -2.65 32.90
N THR A 115 -15.92 -2.64 34.11
CA THR A 115 -16.35 -3.53 35.19
C THR A 115 -17.80 -3.18 35.50
N TYR A 116 -18.74 -4.00 35.04
CA TYR A 116 -20.09 -3.97 35.58
C TYR A 116 -20.03 -4.54 37.00
N SER A 117 -20.09 -3.65 37.99
CA SER A 117 -20.42 -4.02 39.37
C SER A 117 -21.79 -4.67 39.36
N ILE A 118 -21.81 -5.97 39.64
CA ILE A 118 -22.98 -6.65 40.18
C ILE A 118 -23.11 -6.23 41.64
N GLY A 119 -24.13 -5.42 41.91
CA GLY A 119 -24.65 -5.05 43.22
C GLY A 119 -26.14 -4.86 43.11
#